data_AF-X0S6B1-F1
#
_entry.id   AF-X0S6B1-F1
#
_cell.length_a   1.000
_cell.length_b   1.000
_cell.length_c   1.000
_cell.angle_alpha   90.00
_cell.angle_beta   90.00
_cell.angle_gamma   90.00
#
_symmetry.space_group_name_H-M   'P 1'
#
loop_
_entity.id
_entity.type
_entity.pdbx_description
1 polymer ?
#
loop_
_entity_poly.entity_id
_entity_poly.type
_entity_poly.pdbx_seq_one_letter_code
_entity_poly.pdbx_strand_id
1 'polypeptide(L)'
;FAIGLSIVVYHLVHTYTGSYPASLLAGILIALDPTLSFSKVSGMEVALFAFLMVLALLLYTKGRSLACGVALGFSVLARPEGYLFVAVLLLTLGLRLVWEGYSTDRGDLKRLASLIIPLVVIILPINLFLFQR
;
A
#
# COMPACT_ATOMS: atom_id res chain seq x y z
N PHE A 1 14.15 -4.30 4.53
CA PHE A 1 12.81 -4.32 3.92
C PHE A 1 12.14 -5.69 3.96
N ALA A 2 12.75 -6.78 3.49
CA ALA A 2 11.97 -8.02 3.39
C ALA A 2 11.56 -8.68 4.72
N ILE A 3 12.34 -8.52 5.81
CA ILE A 3 11.87 -8.98 7.13
C ILE A 3 10.57 -8.24 7.49
N GLY A 4 10.54 -6.92 7.27
CA GLY A 4 9.33 -6.11 7.42
C GLY A 4 8.20 -6.59 6.51
N LEU A 5 8.48 -6.91 5.25
CA LEU A 5 7.49 -7.44 4.31
C LEU A 5 6.88 -8.76 4.80
N SER A 6 7.69 -9.72 5.24
CA SER A 6 7.21 -10.98 5.82
C SER A 6 6.29 -10.76 7.03
N ILE A 7 6.66 -9.83 7.92
CA ILE A 7 5.84 -9.48 9.10
C ILE A 7 4.50 -8.84 8.67
N VAL A 8 4.53 -7.92 7.71
CA VAL A 8 3.32 -7.25 7.21
C VAL A 8 2.40 -8.26 6.50
N VAL A 9 2.95 -9.19 5.70
CA VAL A 9 2.18 -10.26 5.06
C VAL A 9 1.56 -11.19 6.09
N TYR A 10 2.32 -11.59 7.12
CA TYR A 10 1.77 -12.37 8.23
C TYR A 10 0.53 -11.69 8.83
N HIS A 11 0.61 -10.40 9.16
CA HIS A 11 -0.52 -9.67 9.71
C HIS A 11 -1.67 -9.50 8.72
N LEU A 12 -1.38 -9.30 7.44
CA LEU A 12 -2.41 -9.19 6.41
C LEU A 12 -3.20 -10.48 6.28
N VAL A 13 -2.51 -11.62 6.15
CA VAL A 13 -3.15 -12.93 6.04
C VAL A 13 -3.94 -13.24 7.32
N HIS A 14 -3.38 -12.96 8.49
CA HIS A 14 -4.09 -13.14 9.75
C HIS A 14 -5.38 -12.33 9.83
N THR A 15 -5.37 -11.10 9.31
CA THR A 15 -6.56 -10.22 9.28
C THR A 15 -7.68 -10.81 8.40
N TYR A 16 -7.35 -11.52 7.31
CA TYR A 16 -8.33 -12.08 6.38
C TYR A 16 -8.78 -13.51 6.70
N THR A 17 -7.87 -14.36 7.19
CA THR A 17 -8.19 -15.79 7.44
C THR A 17 -8.40 -16.11 8.92
N GLY A 18 -7.95 -15.28 9.86
CA GLY A 18 -7.97 -15.59 11.29
C GLY A 18 -7.09 -16.78 11.71
N SER A 19 -6.40 -17.44 10.76
CA SER A 19 -5.65 -18.67 10.96
C SER A 19 -4.17 -18.38 11.18
N TYR A 20 -3.68 -18.70 12.39
CA TYR A 20 -2.26 -18.63 12.73
C TYR A 20 -1.35 -19.46 11.80
N PRO A 21 -1.66 -20.75 11.49
CA PRO A 21 -0.78 -21.54 10.63
C PRO A 21 -0.73 -20.99 9.20
N ALA A 22 -1.85 -20.52 8.63
CA ALA A 22 -1.85 -19.90 7.30
C ALA A 22 -1.01 -18.62 7.28
N SER A 23 -1.07 -17.82 8.35
CA SER A 23 -0.32 -16.57 8.48
C SER A 23 1.19 -16.84 8.59
N LEU A 24 1.60 -17.82 9.39
CA LEU A 24 2.99 -18.23 9.52
C LEU A 24 3.54 -18.75 8.19
N LEU A 25 2.79 -19.64 7.52
CA LEU A 25 3.17 -20.15 6.20
C LEU A 25 3.37 -19.02 5.20
N ALA A 26 2.45 -18.06 5.12
CA ALA A 26 2.58 -16.92 4.21
C ALA A 26 3.83 -16.07 4.51
N GLY A 27 4.11 -15.78 5.79
CA GLY A 27 5.31 -15.03 6.19
C GLY A 27 6.61 -15.76 5.84
N ILE A 28 6.65 -17.09 6.05
CA ILE A 28 7.79 -17.94 5.72
C ILE A 28 8.00 -18.02 4.20
N LEU A 29 6.93 -18.22 3.42
CA LEU A 29 7.02 -18.27 1.95
C LEU A 29 7.63 -16.98 1.39
N ILE A 30 7.22 -15.81 1.91
CA ILE A 30 7.79 -14.52 1.52
C ILE A 30 9.25 -14.36 1.98
N ALA A 31 9.60 -14.89 3.16
CA ALA A 31 10.98 -14.83 3.65
C ALA A 31 11.92 -15.71 2.80
N LEU A 32 11.41 -16.84 2.31
CA LEU A 32 12.13 -17.81 1.49
C LEU A 32 12.10 -17.51 -0.01
N ASP A 33 11.34 -16.50 -0.45
CA ASP A 33 11.26 -16.17 -1.87
C ASP A 33 12.63 -15.73 -2.41
N PRO A 34 13.17 -16.46 -3.42
CA PRO A 34 14.50 -16.18 -3.95
C PRO A 34 14.55 -14.87 -4.75
N THR A 35 13.45 -14.47 -5.37
CA THR A 35 13.34 -13.21 -6.14
C THR A 35 13.53 -12.00 -5.23
N LEU A 36 12.87 -12.01 -4.07
CA LEU A 36 13.02 -11.00 -3.03
C LEU A 36 14.39 -11.05 -2.37
N SER A 37 14.99 -12.24 -2.23
CA SER A 37 16.33 -12.39 -1.68
C SER A 37 17.41 -11.84 -2.61
N PHE A 38 17.28 -12.09 -3.93
CA PHE A 38 18.16 -11.51 -4.94
C PHE A 38 18.00 -9.99 -5.02
N SER A 39 16.77 -9.48 -4.97
CA SER A 39 16.46 -8.05 -5.01
C SER A 39 17.06 -7.26 -3.83
N LYS A 40 17.30 -7.91 -2.68
CA LYS A 40 18.01 -7.28 -1.54
C LYS A 40 19.48 -7.06 -1.84
N VAL A 41 20.12 -8.06 -2.47
CA VAL A 41 21.56 -8.07 -2.72
C VAL A 41 21.93 -7.09 -3.82
N SER A 42 21.04 -6.92 -4.81
CA SER A 42 21.20 -5.93 -5.88
C SER A 42 20.91 -4.48 -5.44
N GLY A 43 20.54 -4.24 -4.18
CA GLY A 43 20.18 -2.91 -3.69
C GLY A 43 18.90 -2.35 -4.31
N MET A 44 18.06 -3.21 -4.90
CA MET A 44 16.91 -2.77 -5.68
C MET A 44 15.78 -2.23 -4.78
N GLU A 45 15.28 -1.07 -5.17
CA GLU A 45 14.09 -0.40 -4.62
C GLU A 45 12.83 -1.28 -4.67
N VAL A 46 12.84 -2.35 -5.46
CA VAL A 46 11.78 -3.35 -5.58
C VAL A 46 11.38 -3.93 -4.22
N ALA A 47 12.34 -4.24 -3.33
CA ALA A 47 12.03 -4.79 -2.02
C ALA A 47 11.36 -3.75 -1.10
N LEU A 48 11.73 -2.48 -1.21
CA LEU A 48 11.09 -1.37 -0.51
C LEU A 48 9.68 -1.12 -1.07
N PHE A 49 9.55 -1.09 -2.39
CA PHE A 49 8.28 -0.92 -3.10
C PHE A 49 7.27 -2.01 -2.70
N ALA A 50 7.67 -3.28 -2.74
CA ALA A 50 6.82 -4.40 -2.32
C ALA A 50 6.41 -4.27 -0.85
N PHE A 51 7.34 -3.88 0.04
CA PHE A 51 7.03 -3.61 1.43
C PHE A 51 5.97 -2.51 1.60
N LEU A 52 6.14 -1.37 0.92
CA LEU A 52 5.21 -0.25 0.99
C LEU A 52 3.83 -0.59 0.43
N MET A 53 3.75 -1.37 -0.64
CA MET A 53 2.49 -1.84 -1.23
C MET A 53 1.68 -2.69 -0.25
N VAL A 54 2.30 -3.72 0.33
CA VAL A 54 1.60 -4.60 1.28
C VAL A 54 1.29 -3.84 2.58
N LEU A 55 2.18 -2.93 3.00
CA LEU A 55 1.93 -2.08 4.17
C LEU A 55 0.72 -1.17 3.96
N ALA A 56 0.62 -0.52 2.80
CA ALA A 56 -0.55 0.29 2.45
C ALA A 56 -1.84 -0.54 2.48
N LEU A 57 -1.82 -1.77 1.94
CA LEU A 57 -2.97 -2.67 1.98
C LEU A 57 -3.35 -3.08 3.42
N LEU A 58 -2.37 -3.38 4.27
CA LEU A 58 -2.61 -3.69 5.69
C LEU A 58 -3.18 -2.47 6.46
N LEU A 59 -2.69 -1.27 6.17
CA LEU A 59 -3.19 -0.04 6.78
C LEU A 59 -4.60 0.27 6.30
N TYR A 60 -4.90 -0.01 5.04
CA TYR A 60 -6.23 0.09 4.46
C TYR A 60 -7.22 -0.85 5.16
N THR A 61 -6.87 -2.13 5.35
CA THR A 61 -7.75 -3.08 6.06
C THR A 61 -7.97 -2.74 7.52
N LYS A 62 -6.98 -2.11 8.16
CA LYS A 62 -7.09 -1.59 9.53
C LYS A 62 -7.80 -0.23 9.64
N GLY A 63 -8.28 0.35 8.54
CA GLY A 63 -8.96 1.65 8.53
C GLY A 63 -8.06 2.85 8.83
N ARG A 64 -6.73 2.70 8.75
CA ARG A 64 -5.74 3.77 9.01
C ARG A 64 -5.45 4.55 7.72
N SER A 65 -6.45 5.27 7.21
CA SER A 65 -6.44 5.93 5.90
C SER A 65 -5.28 6.91 5.69
N LEU A 66 -4.89 7.69 6.70
CA LEU A 66 -3.76 8.63 6.60
C LEU A 66 -2.42 7.91 6.43
N ALA A 67 -2.14 6.91 7.27
CA ALA A 67 -0.91 6.13 7.16
C ALA A 67 -0.86 5.34 5.85
N CYS A 68 -2.02 4.85 5.38
CA CYS A 68 -2.15 4.22 4.06
C CYS A 68 -1.76 5.20 2.93
N GLY A 69 -2.32 6.41 2.92
CA GLY A 69 -1.97 7.43 1.93
C GLY A 69 -0.49 7.82 1.93
N VAL A 70 0.15 7.87 3.11
CA VAL A 70 1.61 8.08 3.22
C VAL A 70 2.39 6.91 2.62
N ALA A 71 2.04 5.66 2.95
CA ALA A 71 2.70 4.48 2.40
C ALA A 71 2.56 4.39 0.87
N LEU A 72 1.38 4.78 0.34
CA LEU A 72 1.13 4.88 -1.10
C LEU A 72 1.94 5.99 -1.77
N GLY A 73 2.04 7.17 -1.15
CA GLY A 73 2.88 8.24 -1.68
C GLY A 73 4.33 7.78 -1.79
N PHE A 74 4.87 7.14 -0.75
CA PHE A 74 6.22 6.58 -0.79
C PHE A 74 6.37 5.43 -1.78
N SER A 75 5.34 4.63 -2.05
CA SER A 75 5.46 3.56 -3.06
C SER A 75 5.61 4.14 -4.46
N VAL A 76 4.92 5.24 -4.78
CA VAL A 76 5.10 5.98 -6.04
C VAL A 76 6.49 6.60 -6.14
N LEU A 77 7.02 7.13 -5.02
CA LEU A 77 8.40 7.63 -4.98
C LEU A 77 9.43 6.52 -5.20
N ALA A 78 9.20 5.36 -4.60
CA ALA A 78 10.09 4.22 -4.74
C ALA A 78 10.11 3.74 -6.18
N ARG A 79 8.95 3.64 -6.86
CA ARG A 79 8.87 3.29 -8.28
C ARG A 79 7.62 3.88 -8.93
N PRO A 80 7.69 4.31 -10.21
CA PRO A 80 6.53 4.86 -10.93
C PRO A 80 5.40 3.83 -11.11
N GLU A 81 5.67 2.52 -11.01
CA GLU A 81 4.61 1.51 -11.04
C GLU A 81 3.62 1.64 -9.87
N GLY A 82 3.99 2.36 -8.79
CA GLY A 82 3.10 2.69 -7.68
C GLY A 82 1.84 3.45 -8.11
N TYR A 83 1.88 4.21 -9.21
CA TYR A 83 0.70 4.91 -9.74
C TYR A 83 -0.43 3.94 -10.09
N LEU A 84 -0.11 2.76 -10.62
CA LEU A 84 -1.11 1.73 -10.93
C LEU A 84 -1.78 1.21 -9.66
N PHE A 85 -1.00 1.00 -8.61
CA PHE A 85 -1.51 0.51 -7.34
C PHE A 85 -2.43 1.54 -6.65
N VAL A 86 -2.05 2.82 -6.70
CA VAL A 86 -2.88 3.93 -6.23
C VAL A 86 -4.20 3.97 -6.99
N ALA A 87 -4.16 3.86 -8.32
CA ALA A 87 -5.36 3.87 -9.15
C ALA A 87 -6.32 2.72 -8.79
N VAL A 88 -5.81 1.50 -8.59
CA VAL A 88 -6.61 0.35 -8.18
C VAL A 88 -7.25 0.57 -6.80
N LEU A 89 -6.50 1.09 -5.83
CA LEU A 89 -7.04 1.38 -4.49
C LEU A 89 -8.10 2.49 -4.50
N LEU A 90 -7.89 3.55 -5.27
CA LEU A 90 -8.90 4.61 -5.43
C LEU A 90 -10.14 4.10 -6.16
N LEU A 91 -9.97 3.24 -7.18
CA LEU A 91 -11.08 2.66 -7.93
C LEU A 91 -11.91 1.72 -7.06
N THR A 92 -11.27 0.86 -6.25
CA THR A 92 -12.00 0.00 -5.30
C THR A 92 -12.77 0.81 -4.25
N LEU A 93 -12.21 1.90 -3.75
CA LEU A 93 -12.91 2.85 -2.87
C LEU A 93 -14.07 3.56 -3.58
N GLY A 94 -13.85 4.05 -4.80
CA GLY A 94 -14.87 4.71 -5.60
C GLY A 94 -16.04 3.79 -5.92
N LEU A 95 -15.76 2.55 -6.35
CA LEU A 95 -16.77 1.53 -6.56
C LEU A 95 -17.54 1.22 -5.28
N ARG A 96 -16.85 1.12 -4.15
CA ARG A 96 -17.49 0.89 -2.85
C ARG A 96 -18.44 2.02 -2.48
N LEU A 97 -18.04 3.28 -2.68
CA LEU A 97 -18.88 4.45 -2.39
C LEU A 97 -20.09 4.55 -3.33
N VAL A 98 -19.93 4.17 -4.59
CA VAL A 98 -21.03 4.11 -5.56
C VAL A 98 -21.99 2.98 -5.22
N TRP A 99 -21.48 1.82 -4.80
CA TRP A 99 -22.26 0.64 -4.45
C TRP A 99 -23.00 0.79 -3.11
N GLU A 100 -22.31 1.32 -2.09
CA GLU A 100 -22.90 1.71 -0.80
C GLU A 100 -23.72 3.01 -0.91
N GLY A 101 -24.02 3.43 -2.15
CA GLY A 101 -24.70 4.65 -2.52
C GLY A 101 -25.89 4.97 -1.61
N TYR A 102 -25.92 6.24 -1.19
CA TYR A 102 -27.02 6.94 -0.50
C TYR A 102 -26.90 7.15 1.03
N SER A 103 -25.78 6.81 1.65
CA SER A 103 -25.46 7.31 3.00
C SER A 103 -24.03 7.84 3.04
N THR A 104 -23.74 8.90 2.26
CA THR A 104 -22.47 9.63 2.35
C THR A 104 -22.41 10.35 3.69
N ASP A 105 -22.06 9.61 4.73
CA ASP A 105 -21.73 10.16 6.02
C ASP A 105 -20.39 10.91 5.89
N ARG A 106 -20.20 11.99 6.66
CA ARG A 106 -18.99 12.82 6.64
C ARG A 106 -17.71 11.99 6.92
N GLY A 107 -17.85 10.80 7.51
CA GLY A 107 -16.77 9.86 7.78
C GLY A 107 -16.05 9.37 6.53
N ASP A 108 -16.77 9.04 5.46
CA ASP A 108 -16.15 8.46 4.26
C ASP A 108 -15.45 9.51 3.40
N LEU A 109 -15.98 10.74 3.39
CA LEU A 109 -15.31 11.88 2.77
C LEU A 109 -13.99 12.21 3.49
N LYS A 110 -13.98 12.15 4.84
CA LYS A 110 -12.75 12.32 5.64
C LYS A 110 -11.75 11.20 5.38
N ARG A 111 -12.19 9.95 5.20
CA ARG A 111 -11.32 8.83 4.85
C ARG A 111 -10.68 9.03 3.48
N LEU A 112 -11.45 9.39 2.47
CA LEU A 112 -10.93 9.74 1.14
C LEU A 112 -9.93 10.88 1.21
N ALA A 113 -10.29 11.99 1.85
CA ALA A 113 -9.42 13.14 2.01
C ALA A 113 -8.11 12.75 2.72
N SER A 114 -8.19 11.98 3.80
CA SER A 114 -7.00 11.53 4.54
C SER A 114 -6.09 10.59 3.75
N LEU A 115 -6.59 9.89 2.72
CA LEU A 115 -5.79 9.06 1.83
C LEU A 115 -5.18 9.89 0.69
N ILE A 116 -5.98 10.78 0.09
CA ILE A 116 -5.60 11.58 -1.08
C ILE A 116 -4.62 12.71 -0.69
N ILE A 117 -4.83 13.39 0.44
CA ILE A 117 -3.99 14.51 0.89
C ILE A 117 -2.50 14.14 0.96
N PRO A 118 -2.08 13.13 1.76
CA PRO A 118 -0.65 12.79 1.85
C PRO A 118 -0.10 12.31 0.51
N LEU A 119 -0.91 11.63 -0.28
CA LEU A 119 -0.52 11.14 -1.60
C LEU A 119 -0.20 12.30 -2.56
N VAL A 120 -1.09 13.31 -2.63
CA VAL A 120 -0.88 14.51 -3.45
C VAL A 120 0.33 15.29 -2.94
N VAL A 121 0.44 15.51 -1.63
CA VAL A 121 1.57 16.25 -1.03
C VAL A 121 2.92 15.61 -1.36
N ILE A 122 2.99 14.28 -1.38
CA ILE A 122 4.22 13.53 -1.66
C ILE A 122 4.55 13.51 -3.16
N ILE A 123 3.55 13.41 -4.03
CA ILE A 123 3.72 13.22 -5.48
C ILE A 123 3.88 14.55 -6.23
N LEU A 124 3.20 15.60 -5.79
CA LEU A 124 3.11 16.90 -6.47
C LEU A 124 4.47 17.57 -6.72
N PRO A 125 5.45 17.57 -5.79
CA PRO A 125 6.77 18.14 -6.04
C PRO A 125 7.47 17.50 -7.25
N ILE A 126 7.34 16.19 -7.42
CA ILE A 126 8.02 15.44 -8.49
C ILE A 126 7.45 15.78 -9.86
N ASN A 127 6.13 15.85 -9.98
CA ASN A 127 5.51 16.20 -11.26
C ASN A 127 5.84 17.63 -11.66
N LEU A 128 5.91 18.56 -10.70
CA LEU A 128 6.35 19.93 -10.96
C LEU A 128 7.81 19.99 -11.43
N PHE A 129 8.70 19.22 -10.82
CA PHE A 129 10.10 19.14 -11.26
C PHE A 129 10.26 18.50 -12.64
N LEU A 130 9.46 17.49 -12.98
CA LEU A 130 9.49 16.82 -14.28
C LEU A 130 8.96 17.70 -15.42
N PHE A 131 7.95 18.53 -15.18
CA PHE A 131 7.39 19.46 -16.18
C PHE A 131 8.27 20.69 -16.46
N GLN A 132 9.29 20.94 -15.65
CA GLN A 132 10.22 22.07 -15.81
C GLN A 132 11.49 21.73 -16.61
N ARG A 133 11.64 20.49 -17.09
CA ARG A 133 12.73 20.07 -17.98
C ARG A 133 12.24 19.94 -19.41
#